data_AF-A0A3E0KGL8-F1
#
_entry.id   AF-A0A3E0KGL8-F1
#
_cell.length_a   1.000
_cell.length_b   1.000
_cell.length_c   1.000
_cell.angle_alpha   90.00
_cell.angle_beta   90.00
_cell.angle_gamma   90.00
#
_symmetry.space_group_name_H-M   'P 1'
#
loop_
_entity.id
_entity.type
_entity.pdbx_description
1 polymer ?
#
loop_
_entity_poly.entity_id
_entity_poly.type
_entity_poly.pdbx_seq_one_letter_code
_entity_poly.pdbx_strand_id
1 'polypeptide(L)' 'MANVAFRPPADCCDTYDPSSAETRGALRARLLEVAGLSELFKVLGDETRTRILYLLSLRELCVCDIAEIMEMSLPAVS' A
#
# COMPACT_ATOMS: atom_id res chain seq x y z
N MET A 1 -18.55 13.45 -35.21
CA MET A 1 -17.69 12.38 -34.66
C MET A 1 -17.63 12.57 -33.15
N ALA A 2 -17.84 11.47 -32.42
CA ALA A 2 -18.58 11.42 -31.16
C ALA A 2 -17.93 12.20 -30.00
N ASN A 3 -18.73 13.09 -29.40
CA ASN A 3 -18.47 13.67 -28.10
C ASN A 3 -18.67 12.56 -27.07
N VAL A 4 -17.57 11.99 -26.55
CA VAL A 4 -17.63 10.97 -25.50
C VAL A 4 -18.08 11.67 -24.23
N ALA A 5 -19.38 11.58 -23.93
CA ALA A 5 -19.90 11.89 -22.61
C ALA A 5 -19.22 10.93 -21.63
N PHE A 6 -18.20 11.44 -20.93
CA PHE A 6 -17.57 10.76 -19.82
C PHE A 6 -18.64 10.50 -18.76
N ARG A 7 -19.11 9.25 -18.68
CA ARG A 7 -20.05 8.80 -17.66
C ARG A 7 -19.23 8.35 -16.47
N PRO A 8 -19.18 9.12 -15.37
CA PRO A 8 -18.39 8.70 -14.23
C PRO A 8 -19.04 7.46 -13.59
N PRO A 9 -18.23 6.50 -13.10
CA PRO A 9 -18.71 5.30 -12.40
C PRO A 9 -19.47 5.69 -11.12
N ALA A 10 -20.33 4.78 -10.64
CA ALA A 10 -21.41 4.99 -9.65
C ALA A 10 -21.00 5.41 -8.21
N ASP A 11 -19.82 6.02 -8.04
CA ASP A 11 -19.33 6.63 -6.80
C ASP A 11 -19.32 8.17 -6.94
N CYS A 12 -20.38 8.75 -7.49
CA CYS A 12 -20.52 10.20 -7.58
C CYS A 12 -21.46 10.69 -6.50
N CYS A 13 -20.99 11.62 -5.67
CA CYS A 13 -21.88 12.44 -4.87
C CYS A 13 -22.95 13.07 -5.79
N ASP A 14 -24.23 13.02 -5.40
CA ASP A 14 -25.35 13.60 -6.17
C ASP A 14 -25.19 15.12 -6.41
N THR A 15 -24.33 15.76 -5.62
CA THR A 15 -23.91 17.16 -5.75
C THR A 15 -22.38 17.25 -5.71
N TYR A 16 -21.78 17.90 -6.71
CA TYR A 16 -20.36 18.26 -6.69
C TYR A 16 -20.14 19.40 -5.67
N ASP A 17 -19.85 19.02 -4.42
CA ASP A 17 -19.56 19.94 -3.33
C ASP A 17 -18.12 19.75 -2.80
N PRO A 18 -17.10 20.17 -3.56
CA PRO A 18 -15.72 20.11 -3.07
C PRO A 18 -15.56 21.10 -1.91
N SER A 19 -14.80 20.71 -0.89
CA SER A 19 -14.46 21.60 0.22
C SER A 19 -13.84 22.92 -0.25
N SER A 20 -13.86 23.93 0.64
CA SER A 20 -13.34 25.28 0.35
C SER A 20 -11.94 25.25 -0.29
N ALA A 21 -11.63 26.25 -1.12
CA ALA A 21 -10.33 26.34 -1.79
C ALA A 21 -9.16 26.34 -0.78
N GLU A 22 -9.35 26.98 0.37
CA GLU A 22 -8.43 27.01 1.50
C GLU A 22 -8.21 25.60 2.08
N THR A 23 -9.30 24.88 2.38
CA THR A 23 -9.24 23.49 2.88
C THR A 23 -8.53 22.57 1.88
N ARG A 24 -8.85 22.66 0.59
CA ARG A 24 -8.19 21.85 -0.45
C ARG A 24 -6.71 22.18 -0.60
N GLY A 25 -6.33 23.45 -0.50
CA GLY A 25 -4.93 23.89 -0.52
C GLY A 25 -4.14 23.30 0.65
N ALA A 26 -4.69 23.39 1.86
CA ALA A 26 -4.10 22.79 3.06
C ALA A 26 -3.93 21.27 2.92
N LEU A 27 -4.96 20.55 2.46
CA LEU A 27 -4.89 19.10 2.26
C LEU A 27 -3.88 18.69 1.18
N ARG A 28 -3.78 19.44 0.08
CA ARG A 28 -2.77 19.17 -0.97
C ARG A 28 -1.35 19.29 -0.46
N ALA A 29 -1.07 20.28 0.39
CA ALA A 29 0.26 20.45 0.98
C ALA A 29 0.68 19.21 1.79
N ARG A 30 -0.29 18.57 2.46
CA ARG A 30 -0.06 17.35 3.25
C ARG A 30 0.19 16.10 2.42
N LEU A 31 -0.15 16.06 1.13
CA LEU A 31 0.11 14.89 0.28
C LEU A 31 1.61 14.57 0.15
N LEU A 32 2.48 15.55 0.38
CA LEU A 32 3.92 15.34 0.41
C LEU A 32 4.39 14.56 1.66
N GLU A 33 3.59 14.53 2.74
CA GLU A 33 3.91 13.80 3.98
C GLU A 33 4.07 12.29 3.76
N VAL A 34 3.42 11.74 2.72
CA VAL A 34 3.44 10.29 2.40
C VAL A 34 4.37 9.95 1.24
N ALA A 35 5.23 10.88 0.80
CA ALA A 35 6.19 10.63 -0.27
C ALA A 35 7.07 9.41 0.06
N GLY A 36 7.16 8.44 -0.86
CA GLY A 36 7.95 7.23 -0.68
C GLY A 36 7.28 6.11 0.13
N LEU A 37 6.13 6.38 0.77
CA LEU A 37 5.39 5.36 1.53
C LEU A 37 4.91 4.21 0.62
N SER A 38 4.64 4.50 -0.66
CA SER A 38 4.29 3.48 -1.66
C SER A 38 5.38 2.43 -1.85
N GLU A 39 6.66 2.81 -1.80
CA GLU A 39 7.77 1.85 -1.93
C GLU A 39 7.89 0.98 -0.70
N LEU A 40 7.67 1.54 0.50
CA LEU A 40 7.60 0.75 1.73
C LEU A 40 6.45 -0.24 1.67
N PHE A 41 5.25 0.19 1.28
CA PHE A 41 4.10 -0.70 1.13
C PHE A 41 4.28 -1.74 0.02
N LYS A 42 5.03 -1.44 -1.04
CA LYS A 42 5.37 -2.43 -2.07
C LYS A 42 6.26 -3.54 -1.51
N VAL A 43 7.13 -3.22 -0.54
CA VAL A 43 7.93 -4.23 0.16
C VAL A 43 7.08 -5.03 1.14
N LEU A 44 6.25 -4.33 1.93
CA LEU A 44 5.36 -4.94 2.92
C LEU A 44 4.13 -5.63 2.32
N GLY A 45 3.79 -5.39 1.06
CA GLY A 45 2.60 -5.94 0.41
C GLY A 45 2.78 -7.35 -0.14
N ASP A 46 3.99 -7.90 -0.05
CA ASP A 46 4.26 -9.29 -0.43
C ASP A 46 4.02 -10.22 0.75
N GLU A 47 3.24 -11.27 0.51
CA GLU A 47 2.80 -12.19 1.55
C GLU A 47 3.97 -12.92 2.20
N THR A 48 4.97 -13.35 1.43
CA THR A 48 6.17 -14.02 1.94
C THR A 48 6.94 -13.10 2.89
N ARG A 49 7.28 -11.89 2.45
CA ARG A 49 7.99 -10.90 3.29
C ARG A 49 7.19 -10.53 4.53
N THR A 50 5.87 -10.40 4.43
CA THR A 50 5.01 -10.12 5.58
C THR A 50 5.05 -11.25 6.61
N ARG A 51 5.00 -12.51 6.17
CA ARG A 51 5.12 -13.68 7.05
C ARG A 51 6.48 -13.73 7.73
N ILE A 52 7.57 -13.46 7.00
CA ILE A 52 8.93 -13.37 7.56
C ILE A 52 8.99 -12.31 8.67
N LEU A 53 8.50 -11.09 8.39
CA LEU A 53 8.48 -9.99 9.36
C LEU A 53 7.63 -10.34 10.59
N TYR A 54 6.48 -10.98 10.40
CA TYR A 54 5.65 -11.44 11.51
C TYR A 54 6.40 -12.44 12.40
N LEU A 55 7.05 -13.45 11.82
CA LEU A 55 7.84 -14.42 12.59
C LEU A 55 8.98 -13.75 13.39
N LEU A 56 9.70 -12.81 12.75
CA LEU A 56 10.76 -12.04 13.40
C LEU A 56 10.25 -11.07 14.48
N SER A 57 9.00 -10.62 14.39
CA SER A 57 8.39 -9.79 15.44
C SER A 57 8.10 -10.57 16.73
N LEU A 58 7.96 -11.89 16.63
CA LEU A 58 7.69 -12.77 17.78
C LEU A 58 8.96 -13.17 18.52
N ARG A 59 10.06 -13.39 17.79
CA ARG A 59 11.38 -13.73 18.33
C ARG A 59 12.46 -13.66 17.25
N GLU A 60 13.71 -13.63 17.68
CA GLU A 60 14.86 -13.83 16.79
C GLU A 60 14.86 -15.27 16.23
N LEU A 61 15.04 -15.39 14.92
CA LEU A 61 15.08 -16.65 14.15
C LEU A 61 16.21 -16.57 13.13
N CYS A 62 16.90 -17.69 12.90
CA CYS A 62 17.85 -17.77 11.79
C CYS A 62 17.12 -18.09 10.47
N VAL A 63 17.79 -17.88 9.34
CA VAL A 63 17.20 -18.13 8.01
C VAL A 63 16.77 -19.58 7.81
N CYS A 64 17.45 -20.55 8.45
CA CYS A 64 17.07 -21.96 8.41
C CYS A 64 15.74 -22.22 9.12
N ASP A 65 15.52 -21.59 10.28
CA ASP A 65 14.26 -21.73 11.03
C ASP A 65 13.09 -21.18 10.21
N ILE A 66 13.30 -20.03 9.56
CA ILE A 66 12.28 -19.39 8.71
C ILE A 66 11.95 -20.28 7.51
N ALA A 67 12.96 -20.86 6.85
CA ALA A 67 12.77 -21.78 5.74
C ALA A 67 11.93 -23.01 6.15
N GLU A 68 12.26 -23.62 7.29
CA GLU A 68 11.58 -24.81 7.82
C GLU A 68 10.12 -24.48 8.20
N ILE A 69 9.89 -23.39 8.94
CA ILE A 69 8.54 -22.97 9.37
C ILE A 69 7.65 -22.62 8.18
N MET A 70 8.22 -22.02 7.12
CA MET A 70 7.47 -21.60 5.94
C MET A 70 7.35 -22.68 4.87
N GLU A 71 7.95 -23.87 5.08
CA GLU A 71 8.02 -24.96 4.09
C GLU A 71 8.59 -24.49 2.73
N MET A 72 9.60 -23.62 2.78
CA MET A 72 10.22 -22.98 1.63
C MET A 72 11.71 -23.37 1.51
N SER A 73 12.27 -23.23 0.30
CA SER A 73 13.71 -23.41 0.12
C SER A 73 14.49 -22.22 0.72
N LEU A 74 15.70 -22.48 1.22
CA LEU A 74 16.61 -21.45 1.72
C LEU A 74 16.80 -20.25 0.75
N PRO A 75 16.96 -20.45 -0.56
CA PRO A 75 17.04 -19.33 -1.51
C PRO A 75 15.75 -18.50 -1.64
N ALA A 76 14.58 -19.07 -1.31
CA ALA A 76 13.32 -18.36 -1.38
C ALA A 76 13.06 -17.43 -0.17
N VAL A 77 13.85 -17.58 0.90
CA VAL A 77 13.83 -16.73 2.11
C VAL A 77 15.10 -15.90 2.29
N SER A 78 16.12 -16.06 1.43
CA SER A 78 17.43 -15.37 1.49
C SER A 78 17.55 -14.17 0.55
#